data_AF-U1NBU2-F1
#
_entry.id   AF-U1NBU2-F1
#
_cell.length_a   1.000
_cell.length_b   1.000
_cell.length_c   1.000
_cell.angle_alpha   90.00
_cell.angle_beta   90.00
_cell.angle_gamma   90.00
#
_symmetry.space_group_name_H-M   'P 1'
#
loop_
_entity.id
_entity.type
_entity.pdbx_description
1 polymer ?
#
loop_
_entity_poly.entity_id
_entity_poly.type
_entity_poly.pdbx_seq_one_letter_code
_entity_poly.pdbx_strand_id
1 'polypeptide(L)'
;MEVVADLAIERWGVDSDNATLTVRWFAGESEDARPEFSFHYSDAERDLGWHHHEQEHVEGWGHFQERTGTAGYSYESYTFPSENPARLVWEIMSCLSSRL
;
A
#
# COMPACT_ATOMS: atom_id res chain seq x y z
N MET A 1 11.37 -7.06 6.17
CA MET A 1 12.26 -6.43 5.16
C MET A 1 11.50 -5.27 4.53
N GLU A 2 12.19 -4.21 4.11
CA GLU A 2 11.57 -3.02 3.49
C GLU A 2 12.36 -2.61 2.24
N VAL A 3 11.63 -2.21 1.21
CA VAL A 3 12.16 -1.60 -0.02
C VAL A 3 11.45 -0.27 -0.20
N VAL A 4 12.20 0.80 -0.40
CA VAL A 4 11.68 2.14 -0.69
C VAL A 4 12.18 2.57 -2.06
N ALA A 5 11.30 3.12 -2.88
CA ALA A 5 11.63 3.62 -4.20
C ALA A 5 10.96 4.97 -4.48
N ASP A 6 11.67 5.83 -5.20
CA ASP A 6 11.09 7.04 -5.79
C ASP A 6 10.18 6.65 -6.95
N LEU A 7 9.04 7.32 -7.05
CA LEU A 7 8.09 7.10 -8.14
C LEU A 7 8.16 8.23 -9.16
N ALA A 8 8.29 7.84 -10.43
CA ALA A 8 8.16 8.73 -11.58
C ALA A 8 6.67 9.04 -11.87
N ILE A 9 6.00 9.66 -10.89
CA ILE A 9 4.55 9.97 -10.92
C ILE A 9 4.17 10.95 -12.04
N GLU A 10 5.13 11.70 -12.58
CA GLU A 10 4.94 12.57 -13.74
C GLU A 10 4.49 11.80 -14.98
N ARG A 11 4.80 10.49 -15.06
CA ARG A 11 4.31 9.59 -16.13
C ARG A 11 2.81 9.33 -16.04
N TRP A 12 2.20 9.60 -14.89
CA TRP A 12 0.76 9.54 -14.67
C TRP A 12 0.09 10.92 -14.77
N GLY A 13 0.86 11.98 -15.06
CA GLY A 13 0.35 13.35 -15.13
C GLY A 13 0.15 14.01 -13.77
N VAL A 14 0.75 13.46 -12.71
CA VAL A 14 0.71 14.01 -11.35
C VAL A 14 1.97 14.81 -11.08
N ASP A 15 1.80 16.00 -10.50
CA ASP A 15 2.88 16.88 -10.08
C ASP A 15 2.87 16.96 -8.55
N SER A 16 3.83 16.30 -7.91
CA SER A 16 3.95 16.23 -6.46
C SER A 16 5.39 16.01 -6.03
N ASP A 17 5.81 16.65 -4.94
CA ASP A 17 7.16 16.54 -4.42
C ASP A 17 7.31 15.33 -3.48
N ASN A 18 8.49 14.72 -3.50
CA ASN A 18 8.89 13.62 -2.60
C ASN A 18 7.95 12.39 -2.64
N ALA A 19 7.41 12.08 -3.83
CA ALA A 19 6.58 10.91 -4.05
C ALA A 19 7.37 9.60 -3.86
N THR A 20 7.00 8.83 -2.84
CA THR A 20 7.65 7.56 -2.50
C THR A 20 6.65 6.42 -2.48
N LEU A 21 7.11 5.23 -2.85
CA LEU A 21 6.42 3.97 -2.59
C LEU A 21 7.28 3.09 -1.69
N THR A 22 6.73 2.74 -0.55
CA THR A 22 7.34 1.86 0.44
C THR A 22 6.65 0.51 0.40
N VAL A 23 7.43 -0.56 0.20
CA VAL A 23 6.96 -1.94 0.25
C VAL A 23 7.57 -2.63 1.46
N ARG A 24 6.73 -3.13 2.36
CA ARG A 24 7.15 -3.93 3.53
C ARG A 24 6.62 -5.33 3.39
N TRP A 25 7.42 -6.29 3.84
CA TRP A 25 7.03 -7.69 3.83
C TRP A 25 7.70 -8.47 4.96
N PHE A 26 6.90 -9.33 5.58
CA PHE A 26 7.25 -10.40 6.47
C PHE A 26 6.48 -11.67 6.06
N ALA A 27 7.18 -12.76 5.79
CA ALA A 27 6.56 -14.01 5.34
C ALA A 27 5.93 -14.83 6.49
N GLY A 28 6.15 -14.42 7.75
CA GLY A 28 5.78 -15.20 8.94
C GLY A 28 6.91 -16.10 9.44
N GLU A 29 6.75 -16.64 10.65
CA GLU A 29 7.77 -17.50 11.30
C GLU A 29 7.73 -18.97 10.87
N SER A 30 6.65 -19.38 10.18
CA SER A 30 6.45 -20.76 9.71
C SER A 30 5.88 -20.77 8.29
N GLU A 31 5.95 -21.90 7.59
CA GLU A 31 5.43 -22.03 6.22
C GLU A 31 3.91 -21.81 6.12
N ASP A 32 3.16 -22.12 7.18
CA ASP A 32 1.71 -21.94 7.26
C ASP A 32 1.31 -20.56 7.83
N ALA A 33 2.28 -19.73 8.20
CA ALA A 33 2.01 -18.41 8.72
C ALA A 33 1.44 -17.52 7.60
N ARG A 34 0.38 -16.78 7.94
CA ARG A 34 -0.16 -15.76 7.04
C ARG A 34 0.88 -14.62 6.93
N PRO A 35 1.28 -14.20 5.71
CA PRO A 35 2.29 -13.16 5.57
C PRO A 35 1.71 -11.79 5.90
N GLU A 36 2.56 -10.90 6.40
CA GLU A 36 2.24 -9.50 6.60
C GLU A 36 2.96 -8.65 5.55
N PHE A 37 2.24 -7.75 4.90
CA PHE A 37 2.85 -6.87 3.92
C PHE A 37 2.07 -5.58 3.74
N SER A 38 2.75 -4.56 3.23
CA SER A 38 2.12 -3.29 2.89
C SER A 38 2.75 -2.68 1.65
N PHE A 39 1.94 -1.96 0.88
CA PHE A 39 2.37 -1.06 -0.19
C PHE A 39 1.86 0.32 0.16
N HIS A 40 2.76 1.26 0.36
CA HIS A 40 2.41 2.55 0.94
C HIS A 40 3.01 3.70 0.13
N TYR A 41 2.14 4.49 -0.47
CA TYR A 41 2.47 5.72 -1.18
C TYR A 41 2.40 6.91 -0.22
N SER A 42 3.38 7.80 -0.31
CA SER A 42 3.33 9.09 0.36
C SER A 42 3.96 10.18 -0.51
N ASP A 43 3.30 11.34 -0.55
CA ASP A 43 3.82 12.58 -1.11
C ASP A 43 3.46 13.77 -0.19
N ALA A 44 3.64 15.00 -0.69
CA ALA A 44 3.35 16.21 0.06
C ALA A 44 1.87 16.37 0.52
N GLU A 45 0.91 15.73 -0.17
CA GLU A 45 -0.52 15.91 0.05
C GLU A 45 -1.25 14.64 0.49
N ARG A 46 -0.74 13.47 0.09
CA ARG A 46 -1.42 12.18 0.13
C ARG A 46 -0.54 11.17 0.82
N ASP A 47 -1.21 10.32 1.58
CA ASP A 47 -0.60 9.21 2.31
C ASP A 47 -1.61 8.07 2.27
N LEU A 48 -1.34 7.06 1.45
CA LEU A 48 -2.29 6.01 1.14
C LEU A 48 -1.59 4.67 0.91
N GLY A 49 -2.28 3.57 1.15
CA GLY A 49 -1.67 2.27 0.94
C GLY A 49 -2.60 1.09 1.15
N TRP A 50 -2.11 -0.06 0.71
CA TRP A 50 -2.76 -1.36 0.88
C TRP A 50 -1.96 -2.17 1.87
N HIS A 51 -2.62 -2.68 2.90
CA HIS A 51 -1.99 -3.37 4.02
C HIS A 51 -2.67 -4.72 4.23
N HIS A 52 -1.86 -5.72 4.56
CA HIS A 52 -2.28 -7.07 4.89
C HIS A 52 -1.66 -7.46 6.24
N HIS A 53 -2.43 -7.35 7.33
CA HIS A 53 -2.03 -7.72 8.69
C HIS A 53 -3.27 -7.79 9.60
N GLU A 54 -3.07 -8.26 10.84
CA GLU A 54 -4.11 -8.19 11.86
C GLU A 54 -4.36 -6.73 12.28
N GLN A 55 -5.64 -6.30 12.27
CA GLN A 55 -6.05 -4.92 12.52
C GLN A 55 -7.52 -4.83 12.97
N GLU A 56 -7.93 -3.68 13.52
CA GLU A 56 -9.26 -3.46 14.11
C GLU A 56 -10.16 -2.46 13.34
N HIS A 57 -9.67 -1.88 12.26
CA HIS A 57 -10.36 -0.84 11.50
C HIS A 57 -11.45 -1.39 10.57
N VAL A 58 -11.22 -2.55 9.96
CA VAL A 58 -12.18 -3.22 9.06
C VAL A 58 -12.25 -4.73 9.30
N GLU A 59 -13.24 -5.42 8.71
CA GLU A 59 -13.25 -6.89 8.72
C GLU A 59 -12.19 -7.47 7.77
N GLY A 60 -11.48 -8.50 8.23
CA GLY A 60 -10.46 -9.20 7.47
C GLY A 60 -9.04 -8.69 7.72
N TRP A 61 -8.08 -9.21 6.95
CA TRP A 61 -6.66 -8.89 7.09
C TRP A 61 -6.20 -7.81 6.11
N GLY A 62 -6.90 -7.69 4.99
CA GLY A 62 -6.54 -6.75 3.94
C GLY A 62 -7.39 -5.48 4.00
N HIS A 63 -6.73 -4.34 3.88
CA HIS A 63 -7.41 -3.06 3.80
C HIS A 63 -6.62 -2.05 2.97
N PHE A 64 -7.35 -1.08 2.43
CA PHE A 64 -6.82 0.16 1.92
C PHE A 64 -7.00 1.25 2.99
N GLN A 65 -5.99 2.10 3.15
CA GLN A 65 -6.10 3.33 3.95
C GLN A 65 -5.67 4.52 3.12
N GLU A 66 -6.27 5.68 3.38
CA GLU A 66 -5.85 6.95 2.77
C GLU A 66 -6.04 8.12 3.74
N ARG A 67 -5.15 9.09 3.62
CA ARG A 67 -5.23 10.41 4.24
C ARG A 67 -4.86 11.44 3.19
N THR A 68 -5.70 12.46 3.08
CA THR A 68 -5.43 13.66 2.27
C THR A 68 -5.30 14.87 3.20
N GLY A 69 -4.22 15.63 3.05
CA GLY A 69 -3.90 16.76 3.91
C GLY A 69 -3.69 16.35 5.38
N THR A 70 -4.31 17.05 6.30
CA THR A 70 -4.13 16.86 7.75
C THR A 70 -5.26 16.10 8.44
N ALA A 71 -6.16 15.47 7.67
CA ALA A 71 -7.27 14.70 8.22
C ALA A 71 -6.80 13.39 8.87
N GLY A 72 -7.70 12.68 9.55
CA GLY A 72 -7.47 11.29 9.94
C GLY A 72 -7.55 10.35 8.73
N TYR A 73 -7.06 9.12 8.88
CA TYR A 73 -7.18 8.09 7.84
C TYR A 73 -8.63 7.62 7.69
N SER A 74 -9.04 7.38 6.45
CA SER A 74 -10.17 6.51 6.11
C SER A 74 -9.66 5.10 5.83
N TYR A 75 -10.54 4.11 6.00
CA TYR A 75 -10.22 2.70 5.83
C TYR A 75 -11.31 2.00 5.02
N GLU A 76 -10.91 1.13 4.10
CA GLU A 76 -11.78 0.31 3.26
C GLU A 76 -11.25 -1.14 3.24
N SER A 77 -12.11 -2.13 3.44
CA SER A 77 -11.73 -3.54 3.30
C SER A 77 -11.19 -3.81 1.89
N TYR A 78 -10.10 -4.57 1.80
CA TYR A 78 -9.49 -4.91 0.52
C TYR A 78 -9.07 -6.38 0.49
N THR A 79 -9.55 -7.12 -0.51
CA THR A 79 -9.18 -8.53 -0.68
C THR A 79 -8.10 -8.62 -1.74
N PHE A 80 -6.88 -8.96 -1.31
CA PHE A 80 -5.77 -9.20 -2.24
C PHE A 80 -5.98 -10.51 -3.03
N PRO A 81 -5.67 -10.53 -4.34
CA PRO A 81 -5.73 -11.76 -5.12
C PRO A 81 -4.53 -12.70 -4.89
N SER A 82 -3.52 -12.25 -4.13
CA SER A 82 -2.38 -13.04 -3.72
C SER A 82 -1.83 -12.58 -2.38
N GLU A 83 -1.29 -13.51 -1.59
CA GLU A 83 -0.53 -13.20 -0.38
C GLU A 83 0.99 -13.09 -0.64
N ASN A 84 1.43 -13.15 -1.91
CA ASN A 84 2.83 -12.97 -2.32
C ASN A 84 3.05 -11.53 -2.83
N PRO A 85 3.79 -10.67 -2.11
CA PRO A 85 3.96 -9.26 -2.48
C PRO A 85 4.55 -9.04 -3.88
N ALA A 86 5.48 -9.89 -4.31
CA ALA A 86 6.09 -9.77 -5.64
C ALA A 86 5.06 -9.96 -6.77
N ARG A 87 3.98 -10.73 -6.53
CA ARG A 87 2.89 -10.91 -7.50
C ARG A 87 1.92 -9.72 -7.54
N LEU A 88 1.89 -8.91 -6.48
CA LEU A 88 0.96 -7.79 -6.32
C LEU A 88 1.49 -6.47 -6.88
N VAL A 89 2.81 -6.33 -7.07
CA VAL A 89 3.44 -5.05 -7.47
C VAL A 89 2.74 -4.39 -8.66
N TRP A 90 2.44 -5.14 -9.73
CA TRP A 90 1.80 -4.58 -10.93
C TRP A 90 0.36 -4.12 -10.71
N GLU A 91 -0.40 -4.89 -9.93
CA GLU A 91 -1.77 -4.55 -9.57
C GLU A 91 -1.81 -3.29 -8.72
N ILE A 92 -0.96 -3.24 -7.68
CA ILE A 92 -0.86 -2.08 -6.80
C ILE A 92 -0.44 -0.83 -7.57
N MET A 93 0.54 -0.94 -8.48
CA MET A 93 0.94 0.18 -9.33
C MET A 93 -0.20 0.66 -10.24
N SER A 94 -1.06 -0.26 -10.70
CA SER A 94 -2.24 0.10 -11.51
C SER A 94 -3.31 0.78 -10.66
N CYS A 95 -3.59 0.26 -9.47
CA CYS A 95 -4.50 0.88 -8.51
C CYS A 95 -4.01 2.26 -8.08
N LEU A 96 -2.72 2.40 -7.79
CA LEU A 96 -2.10 3.67 -7.43
C LEU A 96 -2.25 4.69 -8.55
N SER A 97 -1.92 4.31 -9.79
CA SER A 97 -2.10 5.18 -10.97
C SER A 97 -3.54 5.61 -11.21
N SER A 98 -4.55 4.86 -10.76
CA SER A 98 -5.96 5.25 -10.88
C SER A 98 -6.46 6.15 -9.75
N ARG A 99 -5.72 6.19 -8.64
CA ARG A 99 -6.07 6.95 -7.43
C ARG A 99 -5.36 8.31 -7.37
N LEU A 100 -4.18 8.41 -7.99
CA LEU A 100 -3.44 9.66 -8.21
C LEU A 100 -3.99 10.39 -9.43
#